data_AF-A0A2M9N6H2-F1
#
_entry.id   AF-A0A2M9N6H2-F1
#
_cell.length_a   1.000
_cell.length_b   1.000
_cell.length_c   1.000
_cell.angle_alpha   90.00
_cell.angle_beta   90.00
_cell.angle_gamma   90.00
#
_symmetry.space_group_name_H-M   'P 1'
#
loop_
_entity.id
_entity.type
_entity.pdbx_description
1 polymer ?
#
loop_
_entity_poly.entity_id
_entity_poly.type
_entity_poly.pdbx_seq_one_letter_code
_entity_poly.pdbx_strand_id
1 'polypeptide(L)'
;MQVQRKRIIGMTAILMLLSAVLFYAIIYVMERPGGLSDRRMSRALELNSILHIPLGKTPDNAVEQFRGPSSMYIIHREPVRGGTLLFMKRPYQAGSHHLQVEYVRKTWIGWKWVWGGGYGIGESSQSVTALNYMGLPELDPISTPFPMVFGDILDPSIKKVNVKIRGEGSFNAKLTSAEPGRMIWFVFVPSPASIPFDIEGYNEEGTLIARKTITDPRDSGSVHLEMDLKLIR
;
A
#
# COMPACT_ATOMS: atom_id res chain seq x y z
N MET A 1 38.62 32.21 35.79
CA MET A 1 38.46 31.02 34.92
C MET A 1 37.17 30.22 35.18
N GLN A 2 36.84 29.85 36.43
CA GLN A 2 35.63 29.05 36.73
C GLN A 2 34.28 29.71 36.38
N VAL A 3 34.13 31.03 36.58
CA VAL A 3 32.87 31.76 36.30
C VAL A 3 32.56 31.83 34.80
N GLN A 4 33.58 32.04 33.96
CA GLN A 4 33.42 32.02 32.50
C GLN A 4 33.03 30.62 32.00
N ARG A 5 33.61 29.55 32.57
CA ARG A 5 33.27 28.17 32.20
C ARG A 5 31.82 27.81 32.54
N LYS A 6 31.31 28.24 33.71
CA LYS A 6 29.89 28.06 34.08
C LYS A 6 28.93 28.82 33.15
N ARG A 7 29.28 30.05 32.77
CA ARG A 7 28.49 30.86 31.81
C ARG A 7 28.46 30.24 30.41
N ILE A 8 29.60 29.75 29.92
CA ILE A 8 29.69 29.06 28.63
C ILE A 8 28.82 27.79 28.64
N ILE A 9 28.93 26.96 29.68
CA ILE A 9 28.10 25.74 29.81
C ILE A 9 26.60 26.09 29.82
N GLY A 10 26.21 27.14 30.57
CA GLY A 10 24.83 27.60 30.62
C GLY A 10 24.31 28.09 29.26
N MET A 11 25.10 28.88 28.53
CA MET A 11 24.74 29.35 27.19
C MET A 11 24.62 28.19 26.19
N THR A 12 25.53 27.22 26.23
CA THR A 12 25.46 26.03 25.37
C THR A 12 24.21 25.20 25.68
N ALA A 13 23.87 25.01 26.96
CA ALA A 13 22.66 24.29 27.36
C ALA A 13 21.38 24.98 26.87
N ILE A 14 21.31 26.31 26.97
CA ILE A 14 20.20 27.10 26.44
C ILE A 14 20.10 26.95 24.91
N LEU A 15 21.23 27.04 24.21
CA LEU A 15 21.25 26.89 22.75
C LEU A 15 20.77 25.49 22.31
N MET A 16 21.20 24.44 23.00
CA MET A 16 20.74 23.07 22.74
C MET A 16 19.24 22.93 22.97
N LEU A 17 18.71 23.51 24.05
CA LEU A 17 17.29 23.49 24.35
C LEU A 17 16.48 24.25 23.29
N LEU A 18 16.91 25.45 22.89
CA LEU A 18 16.27 26.22 21.84
C LEU A 18 16.27 25.49 20.50
N SER A 19 17.38 24.82 20.15
CA SER A 19 17.48 24.00 18.95
C SER A 19 16.49 22.83 18.98
N ALA A 20 16.35 22.16 20.12
CA ALA A 20 15.39 21.06 20.28
C ALA A 20 13.94 21.53 20.16
N VAL A 21 13.61 22.68 20.77
CA VAL A 21 12.28 23.30 20.67
C VAL A 21 11.97 23.69 19.21
N LEU A 22 12.91 24.33 18.53
CA LEU A 22 12.75 24.71 17.12
C LEU A 22 12.57 23.47 16.23
N PHE A 23 13.37 22.43 16.45
CA PHE A 23 13.26 21.17 15.72
C PHE A 23 11.86 20.54 15.89
N TYR A 24 11.35 20.48 17.12
CA TYR A 24 10.01 19.97 17.40
C TYR A 24 8.91 20.84 16.75
N ALA A 25 9.06 22.16 16.80
CA ALA A 25 8.13 23.09 16.16
C ALA A 25 8.07 22.87 14.63
N ILE A 26 9.21 22.63 13.98
CA ILE A 26 9.29 22.31 12.55
C ILE A 26 8.55 21.01 12.26
N ILE A 27 8.81 19.94 13.02
CA ILE A 27 8.09 18.66 12.86
C ILE A 27 6.58 18.87 13.01
N TYR A 28 6.15 19.62 14.02
CA TYR A 28 4.74 19.89 14.26
C TYR A 28 4.10 20.64 13.08
N VAL A 29 4.75 21.68 12.54
CA VAL A 29 4.25 22.43 11.37
C VAL A 29 4.20 21.55 10.12
N MET A 30 5.13 20.61 9.97
CA MET A 30 5.13 19.66 8.86
C MET A 30 3.97 18.67 8.93
N GLU A 31 3.73 18.09 10.11
CA GLU A 31 2.89 16.90 10.25
C GLU A 31 1.47 17.17 10.79
N ARG A 32 1.19 18.35 11.37
CA ARG A 32 -0.16 18.71 11.81
C ARG A 32 -1.18 18.62 10.66
N PRO A 33 -2.48 18.43 10.96
CA PRO A 33 -3.54 18.53 9.94
C PRO A 33 -3.48 19.88 9.23
N GLY A 34 -3.48 19.86 7.89
CA GLY A 34 -3.33 21.04 7.03
C GLY A 34 -1.89 21.58 6.97
N GLY A 35 -0.92 20.86 7.55
CA GLY A 35 0.50 21.17 7.57
C GLY A 35 1.18 21.03 6.21
N LEU A 36 2.50 21.18 6.18
CA LEU A 36 3.25 21.16 4.92
C LEU A 36 3.16 19.82 4.18
N SER A 37 3.15 18.70 4.91
CA SER A 37 2.97 17.36 4.32
C SER A 37 1.63 17.25 3.60
N ASP A 38 0.55 17.77 4.18
CA ASP A 38 -0.80 17.71 3.59
C ASP A 38 -0.93 18.63 2.38
N ARG A 39 -0.28 19.79 2.40
CA ARG A 39 -0.24 20.70 1.25
C ARG A 39 0.50 20.08 0.08
N ARG A 40 1.61 19.36 0.35
CA ARG A 40 2.34 18.62 -0.69
C ARG A 40 1.46 17.51 -1.29
N MET A 41 0.81 16.75 -0.43
CA MET A 41 -0.15 15.72 -0.86
C MET A 41 -1.29 16.31 -1.71
N SER A 42 -1.90 17.41 -1.25
CA SER A 42 -3.00 18.07 -1.97
C SER A 42 -2.58 18.51 -3.37
N ARG A 43 -1.35 19.00 -3.53
CA ARG A 43 -0.80 19.34 -4.85
C ARG A 43 -0.52 18.12 -5.71
N ALA A 44 0.03 17.05 -5.13
CA ALA A 44 0.28 15.79 -5.82
C ALA A 44 -1.02 15.15 -6.35
N LEU A 45 -2.13 15.41 -5.68
CA LEU A 45 -3.47 14.94 -6.05
C LEU A 45 -4.28 15.97 -6.85
N GLU A 46 -3.67 17.09 -7.26
CA GLU A 46 -4.32 18.17 -8.02
C GLU A 46 -5.61 18.70 -7.35
N LEU A 47 -5.64 18.70 -6.01
CA LEU A 47 -6.79 19.17 -5.24
C LEU A 47 -6.79 20.69 -5.10
N ASN A 48 -7.95 21.30 -5.31
CA ASN A 48 -8.16 22.74 -5.09
C ASN A 48 -8.20 23.13 -3.60
N SER A 49 -8.33 22.15 -2.70
CA SER A 49 -8.41 22.35 -1.25
C SER A 49 -7.27 21.62 -0.53
N ILE A 50 -6.84 22.18 0.61
CA ILE A 50 -5.83 21.55 1.47
C ILE A 50 -6.49 20.41 2.25
N LEU A 51 -5.96 19.19 2.08
CA LEU A 51 -6.29 18.04 2.91
C LEU A 51 -5.93 18.34 4.37
N HIS A 52 -6.74 17.87 5.29
CA HIS A 52 -6.48 17.94 6.72
C HIS A 52 -6.35 16.53 7.26
N ILE A 53 -5.20 15.90 7.01
CA ILE A 53 -4.98 14.49 7.32
C ILE A 53 -4.60 14.39 8.81
N PRO A 54 -5.44 13.73 9.64
CA PRO A 54 -5.19 13.59 11.06
C PRO A 54 -4.00 12.67 11.37
N LEU A 55 -3.43 12.84 12.56
CA LEU A 55 -2.41 11.95 13.09
C LEU A 55 -3.05 10.89 13.97
N GLY A 56 -2.75 9.62 13.69
CA GLY A 56 -3.14 8.49 14.52
C GLY A 56 -2.05 8.07 15.50
N LYS A 57 -2.46 7.42 16.59
CA LYS A 57 -1.52 6.82 17.58
C LYS A 57 -0.93 5.50 17.08
N THR A 58 -1.68 4.79 16.24
CA THR A 58 -1.31 3.53 15.59
C THR A 58 -1.57 3.65 14.08
N PRO A 59 -1.03 2.75 13.24
CA PRO A 59 -1.35 2.72 11.81
C PRO A 59 -2.85 2.65 11.57
N ASP A 60 -3.51 1.72 12.24
CA ASP A 60 -4.95 1.46 12.17
C ASP A 60 -5.77 2.71 12.51
N ASN A 61 -5.42 3.36 13.61
CA ASN A 61 -6.09 4.57 14.05
C ASN A 61 -5.87 5.73 13.08
N ALA A 62 -4.72 5.82 12.40
CA ALA A 62 -4.51 6.85 11.39
C ALA A 62 -5.45 6.67 10.18
N VAL A 63 -5.70 5.42 9.76
CA VAL A 63 -6.69 5.14 8.71
C VAL A 63 -8.10 5.46 9.18
N GLU A 64 -8.48 5.01 10.39
CA GLU A 64 -9.79 5.29 10.98
C GLU A 64 -10.07 6.80 11.09
N GLN A 65 -9.09 7.58 11.55
CA GLN A 65 -9.23 9.03 11.67
C GLN A 65 -9.38 9.71 10.29
N PHE A 66 -8.71 9.19 9.26
CA PHE A 66 -8.79 9.75 7.91
C PHE A 66 -10.07 9.34 7.15
N ARG A 67 -10.43 8.06 7.19
CA ARG A 67 -11.60 7.51 6.46
C ARG A 67 -12.92 7.68 7.21
N GLY A 68 -12.87 7.89 8.53
CA GLY A 68 -14.02 7.81 9.41
C GLY A 68 -14.41 6.36 9.75
N PRO A 69 -15.51 6.17 10.51
CA PRO A 69 -16.04 4.85 10.81
C PRO A 69 -16.31 4.06 9.52
N SER A 70 -15.72 2.87 9.41
CA SER A 70 -15.88 1.99 8.26
C SER A 70 -16.40 0.64 8.73
N SER A 71 -17.21 -0.02 7.91
CA SER A 71 -17.56 -1.42 8.12
C SER A 71 -16.38 -2.35 7.86
N MET A 72 -15.28 -1.83 7.31
CA MET A 72 -14.10 -2.60 6.98
C MET A 72 -13.24 -2.91 8.19
N TYR A 73 -12.63 -4.08 8.17
CA TYR A 73 -11.66 -4.50 9.17
C TYR A 73 -10.34 -4.92 8.55
N ILE A 74 -9.29 -4.82 9.35
CA ILE A 74 -7.92 -5.16 8.95
C ILE A 74 -7.75 -6.68 9.02
N ILE A 75 -7.28 -7.26 7.92
CA ILE A 75 -6.99 -8.69 7.80
C ILE A 75 -5.49 -9.00 7.76
N HIS A 76 -4.66 -8.04 7.35
CA HIS A 76 -3.21 -8.19 7.38
C HIS A 76 -2.50 -6.84 7.56
N ARG A 77 -1.35 -6.86 8.22
CA ARG A 77 -0.46 -5.70 8.38
C ARG A 77 0.91 -6.07 7.87
N GLU A 78 1.40 -5.34 6.88
CA GLU A 78 2.74 -5.53 6.32
C GLU A 78 3.64 -4.35 6.70
N PRO A 79 4.65 -4.54 7.56
CA PRO A 79 5.68 -3.54 7.79
C PRO A 79 6.45 -3.25 6.50
N VAL A 80 6.59 -1.99 6.16
CA VAL A 80 7.35 -1.54 4.98
C VAL A 80 8.27 -0.39 5.38
N ARG A 81 9.22 -0.03 4.52
CA ARG A 81 10.12 1.09 4.80
C ARG A 81 9.30 2.37 5.04
N GLY A 82 9.53 2.99 6.19
CA GLY A 82 8.87 4.24 6.58
C GLY A 82 7.41 4.11 7.02
N GLY A 83 6.82 2.91 7.09
CA GLY A 83 5.41 2.79 7.43
C GLY A 83 4.86 1.36 7.51
N THR A 84 3.57 1.23 7.28
CA THR A 84 2.85 -0.04 7.30
C THR A 84 1.76 -0.03 6.23
N LEU A 85 1.61 -1.13 5.51
CA LEU A 85 0.45 -1.40 4.67
C LEU A 85 -0.61 -2.12 5.50
N LEU A 86 -1.84 -1.63 5.45
CA LEU A 86 -3.00 -2.27 6.07
C LEU A 86 -3.87 -2.84 4.98
N PHE A 87 -3.99 -4.16 4.94
CA PHE A 87 -4.94 -4.84 4.08
C PHE A 87 -6.27 -4.94 4.82
N MET A 88 -7.32 -4.46 4.17
CA MET A 88 -8.64 -4.30 4.76
C MET A 88 -9.71 -4.83 3.82
N LYS A 89 -10.79 -5.34 4.39
CA LYS A 89 -11.94 -5.79 3.62
C LYS A 89 -13.25 -5.46 4.31
N ARG A 90 -14.34 -5.52 3.54
CA ARG A 90 -15.70 -5.50 4.08
C ARG A 90 -16.09 -6.88 4.62
N PRO A 91 -17.04 -6.95 5.56
CA PRO A 91 -17.67 -8.22 5.95
C PRO A 91 -18.18 -8.93 4.71
N TYR A 92 -18.05 -10.24 4.70
CA TYR A 92 -18.39 -11.05 3.53
C TYR A 92 -19.83 -10.82 3.11
N GLN A 93 -20.02 -10.37 1.88
CA GLN A 93 -21.29 -10.45 1.17
C GLN A 93 -21.11 -11.55 0.12
N ALA A 94 -21.99 -12.55 0.13
CA ALA A 94 -21.92 -13.67 -0.78
C ALA A 94 -21.80 -13.17 -2.23
N GLY A 95 -20.85 -13.72 -2.98
CA GLY A 95 -20.62 -13.29 -4.35
C GLY A 95 -19.85 -11.98 -4.51
N SER A 96 -19.15 -11.49 -3.48
CA SER A 96 -18.31 -10.28 -3.60
C SER A 96 -16.94 -10.43 -2.94
N HIS A 97 -15.93 -9.96 -3.67
CA HIS A 97 -14.55 -9.86 -3.21
C HIS A 97 -14.20 -8.40 -3.07
N HIS A 98 -13.78 -8.01 -1.87
CA HIS A 98 -13.35 -6.65 -1.57
C HIS A 98 -12.00 -6.70 -0.89
N LEU A 99 -11.01 -6.05 -1.49
CA LEU A 99 -9.70 -5.88 -0.89
C LEU A 99 -9.23 -4.45 -1.08
N GLN A 100 -8.74 -3.87 0.01
CA GLN A 100 -8.20 -2.52 0.04
C GLN A 100 -6.86 -2.54 0.74
N VAL A 101 -5.95 -1.72 0.26
CA VAL A 101 -4.66 -1.48 0.88
C VAL A 101 -4.52 -0.01 1.20
N GLU A 102 -4.13 0.27 2.43
CA GLU A 102 -3.83 1.61 2.91
C GLU A 102 -2.37 1.68 3.37
N TYR A 103 -1.60 2.62 2.84
CA TYR A 103 -0.27 2.94 3.32
C TYR A 103 -0.34 4.05 4.37
N VAL A 104 0.21 3.73 5.54
CA VAL A 104 0.34 4.66 6.65
C VAL A 104 1.81 4.87 6.96
N ARG A 105 2.26 6.13 6.92
CA ARG A 105 3.64 6.52 7.21
C ARG A 105 3.84 6.71 8.70
N LYS A 106 4.96 6.21 9.23
CA LYS A 106 5.44 6.56 10.57
C LYS A 106 6.08 7.94 10.54
N THR A 107 5.64 8.81 11.43
CA THR A 107 6.22 10.15 11.65
C THR A 107 6.85 10.20 13.04
N TRP A 108 7.56 11.29 13.33
CA TRP A 108 8.15 11.55 14.66
C TRP A 108 7.10 11.77 15.76
N ILE A 109 5.89 12.19 15.40
CA ILE A 109 4.82 12.56 16.35
C ILE A 109 3.54 11.72 16.22
N GLY A 110 3.57 10.64 15.42
CA GLY A 110 2.41 9.78 15.22
C GLY A 110 2.47 8.97 13.92
N TRP A 111 1.31 8.53 13.47
CA TRP A 111 1.11 7.84 12.20
C TRP A 111 0.21 8.68 11.32
N LYS A 112 0.47 8.68 10.00
CA LYS A 112 -0.27 9.50 9.07
C LYS A 112 -0.66 8.71 7.84
N TRP A 113 -1.94 8.75 7.49
CA TRP A 113 -2.42 8.19 6.23
C TRP A 113 -1.76 8.94 5.06
N VAL A 114 -1.40 8.22 4.00
CA VAL A 114 -0.72 8.81 2.84
C VAL A 114 -1.44 8.45 1.55
N TRP A 115 -1.57 7.16 1.26
CA TRP A 115 -2.12 6.69 -0.02
C TRP A 115 -2.72 5.32 0.13
N GLY A 116 -3.62 4.95 -0.77
CA GLY A 116 -4.23 3.64 -0.79
C GLY A 116 -5.26 3.50 -1.89
N GLY A 117 -5.75 2.29 -2.04
CA GLY A 117 -6.68 1.91 -3.10
C GLY A 117 -7.28 0.55 -2.81
N GLY A 118 -8.40 0.25 -3.44
CA GLY A 118 -9.06 -1.03 -3.29
C GLY A 118 -10.05 -1.27 -4.42
N TYR A 119 -10.43 -2.53 -4.57
CA TYR A 119 -11.41 -2.97 -5.53
C TYR A 119 -12.58 -3.68 -4.84
N GLY A 120 -13.72 -3.68 -5.52
CA GLY A 120 -14.86 -4.54 -5.23
C GLY A 120 -15.25 -5.26 -6.51
N ILE A 121 -15.07 -6.58 -6.54
CA ILE A 121 -15.38 -7.43 -7.70
C ILE A 121 -16.50 -8.38 -7.31
N GLY A 122 -17.59 -8.39 -8.08
CA GLY A 122 -18.65 -9.38 -7.94
C GLY A 122 -18.26 -10.71 -8.58
N GLU A 123 -18.80 -11.82 -8.08
CA GLU A 123 -18.66 -13.12 -8.72
C GLU A 123 -19.37 -13.11 -10.10
N SER A 124 -18.63 -13.51 -11.13
CA SER A 124 -19.21 -13.76 -12.45
C SER A 124 -19.48 -15.26 -12.60
N SER A 125 -20.67 -15.64 -13.07
CA SER A 125 -21.05 -17.04 -13.31
C SER A 125 -20.42 -17.64 -14.57
N GLN A 126 -19.72 -16.85 -15.39
CA GLN A 126 -19.31 -17.22 -16.74
C GLN A 126 -17.87 -17.76 -16.84
N SER A 127 -17.03 -17.57 -15.80
CA SER A 127 -15.64 -18.03 -15.83
C SER A 127 -15.09 -18.28 -14.43
N VAL A 128 -14.24 -19.31 -14.31
CA VAL A 128 -13.55 -19.61 -13.05
C VAL A 128 -12.42 -18.60 -12.88
N THR A 129 -12.57 -17.72 -11.89
CA THR A 129 -11.55 -16.72 -11.56
C THR A 129 -10.48 -17.35 -10.69
N ALA A 130 -9.21 -17.17 -11.08
CA ALA A 130 -8.07 -17.73 -10.39
C ALA A 130 -7.46 -16.73 -9.39
N LEU A 131 -7.35 -15.47 -9.82
CA LEU A 131 -6.82 -14.36 -9.03
C LEU A 131 -7.68 -13.12 -9.22
N ASN A 132 -7.77 -12.29 -8.19
CA ASN A 132 -8.10 -10.87 -8.36
C ASN A 132 -6.83 -10.04 -8.30
N TYR A 133 -6.86 -8.85 -8.87
CA TYR A 133 -5.75 -7.90 -8.82
C TYR A 133 -6.22 -6.45 -8.86
N MET A 134 -5.36 -5.57 -8.37
CA MET A 134 -5.37 -4.15 -8.65
C MET A 134 -3.93 -3.62 -8.62
N GLY A 135 -3.62 -2.73 -9.56
CA GLY A 135 -2.40 -1.93 -9.53
C GLY A 135 -2.58 -0.66 -8.68
N LEU A 136 -1.63 -0.39 -7.80
CA LEU A 136 -1.44 0.92 -7.16
C LEU A 136 -0.21 1.58 -7.78
N PRO A 137 -0.39 2.68 -8.53
CA PRO A 137 0.73 3.39 -9.10
C PRO A 137 1.52 4.14 -8.03
N GLU A 138 2.73 4.55 -8.42
CA GLU A 138 3.50 5.56 -7.70
C GLU A 138 2.72 6.88 -7.58
N LEU A 139 2.92 7.58 -6.49
CA LEU A 139 2.35 8.90 -6.22
C LEU A 139 3.47 9.93 -6.18
N ASP A 140 3.95 10.40 -7.34
CA ASP A 140 4.96 11.46 -7.40
C ASP A 140 4.37 12.83 -6.97
N PRO A 141 5.08 13.66 -6.18
CA PRO A 141 6.39 13.49 -5.55
C PRO A 141 6.33 13.01 -4.10
N ILE A 142 5.32 12.22 -3.74
CA ILE A 142 5.14 11.69 -2.41
C ILE A 142 5.91 10.37 -2.27
N SER A 143 6.85 10.33 -1.32
CA SER A 143 7.53 9.08 -0.99
C SER A 143 6.54 8.06 -0.40
N THR A 144 6.36 6.96 -1.13
CA THR A 144 5.52 5.81 -0.77
C THR A 144 6.25 4.51 -1.13
N PRO A 145 5.81 3.35 -0.64
CA PRO A 145 6.35 2.05 -1.08
C PRO A 145 5.80 1.61 -2.45
N PHE A 146 4.90 2.38 -3.07
CA PHE A 146 4.33 2.10 -4.39
C PHE A 146 5.34 2.46 -5.49
N PRO A 147 5.29 1.82 -6.68
CA PRO A 147 4.21 0.98 -7.20
C PRO A 147 4.07 -0.41 -6.57
N MET A 148 2.84 -0.91 -6.55
CA MET A 148 2.54 -2.26 -6.07
C MET A 148 1.38 -2.87 -6.86
N VAL A 149 1.41 -4.17 -7.08
CA VAL A 149 0.25 -4.96 -7.52
C VAL A 149 -0.15 -5.90 -6.40
N PHE A 150 -1.45 -6.01 -6.12
CA PHE A 150 -1.97 -6.83 -5.04
C PHE A 150 -3.34 -7.42 -5.38
N GLY A 151 -3.74 -8.48 -4.68
CA GLY A 151 -5.07 -9.05 -4.83
C GLY A 151 -5.31 -10.31 -4.00
N ASP A 152 -6.40 -11.00 -4.31
CA ASP A 152 -6.80 -12.27 -3.70
C ASP A 152 -6.40 -13.46 -4.58
N ILE A 153 -6.08 -14.59 -3.94
CA ILE A 153 -5.99 -15.90 -4.59
C ILE A 153 -7.31 -16.62 -4.39
N LEU A 154 -7.98 -16.95 -5.50
CA LEU A 154 -9.28 -17.62 -5.51
C LEU A 154 -9.14 -19.10 -5.87
N ASP A 155 -8.19 -19.46 -6.73
CA ASP A 155 -7.86 -20.86 -7.00
C ASP A 155 -6.80 -21.37 -6.00
N PRO A 156 -7.14 -22.35 -5.13
CA PRO A 156 -6.22 -22.86 -4.11
C PRO A 156 -5.03 -23.65 -4.67
N SER A 157 -5.05 -24.04 -5.95
CA SER A 157 -3.92 -24.68 -6.63
C SER A 157 -2.77 -23.71 -6.90
N ILE A 158 -3.04 -22.39 -6.93
CA ILE A 158 -1.98 -21.38 -7.10
C ILE A 158 -1.13 -21.30 -5.82
N LYS A 159 0.14 -21.65 -5.96
CA LYS A 159 1.17 -21.58 -4.90
C LYS A 159 2.18 -20.47 -5.12
N LYS A 160 2.22 -19.87 -6.30
CA LYS A 160 3.13 -18.78 -6.65
C LYS A 160 2.46 -17.81 -7.61
N VAL A 161 2.62 -16.52 -7.36
CA VAL A 161 2.21 -15.45 -8.28
C VAL A 161 3.46 -14.66 -8.67
N ASN A 162 3.63 -14.41 -9.97
CA ASN A 162 4.69 -13.57 -10.50
C ASN A 162 4.10 -12.39 -11.26
N VAL A 163 4.78 -11.25 -11.14
CA VAL A 163 4.58 -10.12 -12.05
C VAL A 163 5.80 -10.02 -12.96
N LYS A 164 5.59 -10.15 -14.26
CA LYS A 164 6.65 -10.15 -15.26
C LYS A 164 6.60 -8.87 -16.07
N ILE A 165 7.69 -8.12 -16.01
CA ILE A 165 7.85 -6.83 -16.68
C ILE A 165 8.88 -6.99 -17.79
N ARG A 166 8.51 -6.58 -19.00
CA ARG A 166 9.41 -6.66 -20.15
C ARG A 166 10.61 -5.73 -19.93
N GLY A 167 11.82 -6.30 -19.94
CA GLY A 167 13.07 -5.55 -19.77
C GLY A 167 13.54 -5.40 -18.32
N GLU A 168 12.68 -5.62 -17.33
CA GLU A 168 13.04 -5.51 -15.90
C GLU A 168 13.06 -6.87 -15.18
N GLY A 169 12.40 -7.89 -15.75
CA GLY A 169 12.45 -9.25 -15.24
C GLY A 169 11.15 -9.72 -14.60
N SER A 170 11.27 -10.64 -13.64
CA SER A 170 10.13 -11.27 -12.96
C SER A 170 10.23 -11.04 -11.46
N PHE A 171 9.11 -10.63 -10.86
CA PHE A 171 8.99 -10.27 -9.46
C PHE A 171 8.04 -11.25 -8.79
N ASN A 172 8.56 -12.07 -7.87
CA ASN A 172 7.74 -13.00 -7.11
C ASN A 172 6.90 -12.23 -6.09
N ALA A 173 5.59 -12.48 -6.08
CA ALA A 173 4.71 -11.92 -5.06
C ALA A 173 4.89 -12.61 -3.72
N LYS A 174 4.70 -11.85 -2.65
CA LYS A 174 4.50 -12.38 -1.32
C LYS A 174 3.06 -12.85 -1.18
N LEU A 175 2.89 -14.11 -0.80
CA LEU A 175 1.60 -14.69 -0.46
C LEU A 175 1.44 -14.66 1.06
N THR A 176 0.23 -14.36 1.54
CA THR A 176 -0.06 -14.30 2.97
C THR A 176 -1.47 -14.82 3.24
N SER A 177 -1.58 -15.73 4.21
CA SER A 177 -2.86 -16.14 4.76
C SER A 177 -3.40 -14.98 5.59
N ALA A 178 -4.37 -14.26 5.06
CA ALA A 178 -5.00 -13.13 5.75
C ALA A 178 -6.11 -13.62 6.69
N GLU A 179 -6.76 -14.74 6.32
CA GLU A 179 -7.83 -15.38 7.08
C GLU A 179 -7.90 -16.89 6.76
N PRO A 180 -8.60 -17.71 7.57
CA PRO A 180 -8.81 -19.12 7.25
C PRO A 180 -9.37 -19.32 5.84
N GLY A 181 -8.61 -20.03 4.99
CA GLY A 181 -9.00 -20.34 3.62
C GLY A 181 -8.90 -19.18 2.63
N ARG A 182 -8.30 -18.04 3.01
CA ARG A 182 -8.10 -16.90 2.10
C ARG A 182 -6.66 -16.44 2.09
N MET A 183 -6.07 -16.41 0.90
CA MET A 183 -4.75 -15.87 0.68
C MET A 183 -4.82 -14.57 -0.11
N ILE A 184 -4.09 -13.58 0.36
CA ILE A 184 -3.79 -12.38 -0.40
C ILE A 184 -2.39 -12.51 -0.99
N TRP A 185 -2.15 -11.79 -2.08
CA TRP A 185 -0.84 -11.68 -2.69
C TRP A 185 -0.51 -10.22 -2.98
N PHE A 186 0.77 -9.86 -2.94
CA PHE A 186 1.23 -8.54 -3.36
C PHE A 186 2.70 -8.54 -3.75
N VAL A 187 3.07 -7.59 -4.59
CA VAL A 187 4.44 -7.41 -5.06
C VAL A 187 4.72 -5.93 -5.33
N PHE A 188 5.88 -5.46 -4.87
CA PHE A 188 6.40 -4.15 -5.26
C PHE A 188 7.11 -4.29 -6.59
N VAL A 189 6.81 -3.41 -7.53
CA VAL A 189 7.40 -3.41 -8.87
C VAL A 189 8.17 -2.11 -9.08
N PRO A 190 9.19 -2.10 -9.96
CA PRO A 190 9.83 -0.86 -10.37
C PRO A 190 8.80 0.08 -11.04
N SER A 191 9.09 1.38 -11.03
CA SER A 191 8.22 2.51 -11.44
C SER A 191 7.16 2.17 -12.52
N PRO A 192 5.92 2.70 -12.45
CA PRO A 192 4.78 2.22 -13.26
C PRO A 192 4.87 2.55 -14.77
N ALA A 193 6.00 3.10 -15.23
CA ALA A 193 6.34 3.20 -16.64
C ALA A 193 6.54 1.81 -17.31
N SER A 194 6.61 0.73 -16.54
CA SER A 194 6.85 -0.64 -17.02
C SER A 194 5.59 -1.40 -17.47
N ILE A 195 4.56 -0.70 -17.94
CA ILE A 195 3.51 -1.33 -18.74
C ILE A 195 4.03 -1.62 -20.17
N PRO A 196 3.62 -2.72 -20.80
CA PRO A 196 2.76 -3.77 -20.24
C PRO A 196 3.53 -4.73 -19.32
N PHE A 197 2.81 -5.34 -18.37
CA PHE A 197 3.32 -6.43 -17.54
C PHE A 197 2.34 -7.59 -17.47
N ASP A 198 2.82 -8.80 -17.21
CA ASP A 198 1.98 -9.98 -17.04
C ASP A 198 1.83 -10.34 -15.56
N ILE A 199 0.62 -10.70 -15.14
CA ILE A 199 0.35 -11.41 -13.89
C ILE A 199 0.25 -12.90 -14.24
N GLU A 200 1.08 -13.72 -13.62
CA GLU A 200 1.18 -15.17 -13.86
C GLU A 200 0.98 -15.93 -12.54
N GLY A 201 0.03 -16.87 -12.50
CA GLY A 201 -0.22 -17.77 -11.37
C GLY A 201 0.25 -19.19 -11.66
N TYR A 202 0.97 -19.81 -10.73
CA TYR A 202 1.56 -21.14 -10.89
C TYR A 202 1.20 -22.10 -9.76
N ASN A 203 1.14 -23.40 -10.06
CA ASN A 203 0.98 -24.46 -9.07
C ASN A 203 2.32 -24.81 -8.38
N GLU A 204 2.28 -25.84 -7.54
CA GLU A 204 3.44 -26.33 -6.79
C GLU A 204 4.54 -26.89 -7.72
N GLU A 205 4.15 -27.50 -8.84
CA GLU A 205 5.05 -28.04 -9.86
C GLU A 205 5.63 -26.96 -10.79
N GLY A 206 5.20 -25.70 -10.65
CA GLY A 206 5.63 -24.59 -11.51
C GLY A 206 4.90 -24.52 -12.86
N THR A 207 3.78 -25.22 -13.02
CA THR A 207 2.89 -25.13 -14.18
C THR A 207 2.08 -23.84 -14.12
N LEU A 208 2.01 -23.12 -15.24
CA LEU A 208 1.20 -21.91 -15.37
C LEU A 208 -0.29 -22.28 -15.37
N ILE A 209 -1.04 -21.70 -14.44
CA ILE A 209 -2.49 -21.92 -14.28
C ILE A 209 -3.30 -20.73 -14.79
N ALA A 210 -2.76 -19.52 -14.68
CA ALA A 210 -3.49 -18.29 -14.96
C ALA A 210 -2.54 -17.21 -15.46
N ARG A 211 -2.96 -16.47 -16.48
CA ARG A 211 -2.19 -15.35 -17.04
C ARG A 211 -3.09 -14.20 -17.45
N LYS A 212 -2.65 -12.97 -17.19
CA LYS A 212 -3.24 -11.75 -17.79
C LYS A 212 -2.19 -10.70 -18.04
N THR A 213 -2.23 -10.08 -19.22
CA THR A 213 -1.42 -8.91 -19.54
C THR A 213 -2.15 -7.65 -19.11
N ILE A 214 -1.46 -6.81 -18.35
CA ILE A 214 -1.94 -5.53 -17.85
C ILE A 214 -1.32 -4.42 -18.68
N THR A 215 -2.17 -3.51 -19.16
CA THR A 215 -1.78 -2.39 -20.02
C THR A 215 -2.01 -1.04 -19.35
N ASP A 216 -2.76 -0.99 -18.25
CA ASP A 216 -2.97 0.20 -17.42
C ASP A 216 -2.50 -0.11 -15.98
N PRO A 217 -1.53 0.64 -15.41
CA PRO A 217 -1.01 0.39 -14.06
C PRO A 217 -2.03 0.67 -12.94
N ARG A 218 -3.19 1.26 -13.26
CA ARG A 218 -4.31 1.50 -12.33
C ARG A 218 -5.43 0.48 -12.50
N ASP A 219 -5.28 -0.45 -13.43
CA ASP A 219 -6.30 -1.45 -13.72
C ASP A 219 -6.55 -2.37 -12.51
N SER A 220 -7.78 -2.86 -12.45
CA SER A 220 -8.23 -3.82 -11.45
C SER A 220 -9.20 -4.79 -12.07
N GLY A 221 -9.14 -6.05 -11.64
CA GLY A 221 -10.07 -7.06 -12.13
C GLY A 221 -9.64 -8.46 -11.76
N SER A 222 -10.07 -9.39 -12.60
CA SER A 222 -9.84 -10.82 -12.41
C SER A 222 -8.89 -11.38 -13.47
N VAL A 223 -8.10 -12.38 -13.06
CA VAL A 223 -7.33 -13.27 -13.91
C VAL A 223 -8.05 -14.61 -13.89
N HIS A 224 -8.44 -15.09 -15.07
CA HIS A 224 -9.15 -16.36 -15.21
C HIS A 224 -8.17 -17.51 -15.39
N LEU A 225 -8.63 -18.74 -15.12
CA LEU A 225 -7.87 -19.93 -15.42
C LEU A 225 -7.53 -19.98 -16.92
N GLU A 226 -6.29 -20.30 -17.22
CA GLU A 226 -5.85 -20.59 -18.56
C GLU A 226 -6.48 -21.93 -18.95
N MET A 227 -7.56 -21.88 -19.74
CA MET A 227 -8.17 -23.09 -20.27
C MET A 227 -7.15 -23.75 -21.20
N ASP A 228 -6.74 -24.96 -20.85
CA ASP A 228 -5.81 -25.76 -21.61
C ASP A 228 -6.42 -26.02 -23.00
N LEU A 229 -6.03 -25.23 -24.01
CA LEU A 229 -6.44 -25.38 -25.41
C LEU A 229 -5.95 -26.69 -26.04
N LYS A 230 -5.32 -27.58 -25.27
CA LYS A 230 -4.79 -28.87 -25.71
C LYS A 230 -5.82 -30.00 -25.82
N LEU A 231 -7.10 -29.78 -25.49
CA LEU A 231 -8.15 -30.79 -25.60
C LEU A 231 -9.08 -30.62 -26.82
N ILE A 232 -8.74 -29.77 -27.78
CA ILE A 232 -9.46 -29.67 -29.06
C ILE A 232 -8.48 -29.81 -30.23
N ARG A 233 -7.94 -31.02 -30.44
CA ARG A 233 -7.52 -31.53 -31.76
C ARG A 233 -7.62 -33.04 -31.80
#